data_AF-A0A7L0G3B0-F1
#
_entry.id   AF-A0A7L0G3B0-F1
#
_cell.length_a   1.000
_cell.length_b   1.000
_cell.length_c   1.000
_cell.angle_alpha   90.00
_cell.angle_beta   90.00
_cell.angle_gamma   90.00
#
_symmetry.space_group_name_H-M   'P 1'
#
loop_
_entity.id
_entity.type
_entity.pdbx_description
1 polymer ?
#
loop_
_entity_poly.entity_id
_entity_poly.type
_entity_poly.pdbx_seq_one_letter_code
_entity_poly.pdbx_strand_id
1 'polypeptide(L)' 'GSSPHRGLRPAPPPAPSRSPQSKNQKKERAAALQNSQQEYGTVPHSFVFHRGRVGKNVRRLAADVRKVMEPFTARALKV' A
#
# COMPACT_ATOMS: atom_id res chain seq x y z
N GLY A 1 56.21 -0.01 17.78
CA GLY A 1 55.25 0.74 16.96
C GLY A 1 54.34 -0.25 16.29
N SER A 2 53.05 -0.25 16.63
CA SER A 2 52.09 -1.27 16.18
C SER A 2 51.19 -0.68 15.10
N SER A 3 51.33 -1.14 13.86
CA SER A 3 50.46 -0.79 12.74
C SER A 3 49.21 -1.68 12.72
N PRO A 4 47.98 -1.13 12.60
CA PRO A 4 46.79 -1.96 12.55
C PRO A 4 46.48 -2.41 11.11
N HIS A 5 46.13 -3.69 10.99
CA HIS A 5 45.62 -4.32 9.77
C HIS A 5 44.31 -3.65 9.31
N ARG A 6 44.34 -3.01 8.13
CA ARG A 6 43.14 -2.49 7.46
C ARG A 6 42.44 -3.64 6.74
N GLY A 7 41.43 -4.23 7.37
CA GLY A 7 40.55 -5.22 6.76
C GLY A 7 39.81 -4.65 5.55
N LEU A 8 39.92 -5.32 4.41
CA LEU A 8 39.14 -5.03 3.20
C LEU A 8 37.68 -5.39 3.47
N ARG A 9 36.78 -4.40 3.42
CA ARG A 9 35.33 -4.64 3.47
C ARG A 9 34.90 -5.30 2.14
N PRO A 10 34.08 -6.36 2.17
CA PRO A 10 33.53 -6.94 0.94
C PRO A 10 32.59 -5.94 0.24
N ALA A 11 32.65 -5.92 -1.09
CA ALA A 11 31.81 -5.07 -1.93
C ALA A 11 30.32 -5.44 -1.79
N PRO A 12 29.39 -4.46 -1.84
CA PRO A 12 27.96 -4.74 -1.82
C PRO A 12 27.52 -5.54 -3.06
N PRO A 13 26.50 -6.40 -2.94
CA PRO A 13 25.99 -7.18 -4.07
C PRO A 13 25.43 -6.26 -5.17
N PRO A 14 25.48 -6.69 -6.45
CA PRO A 14 24.93 -5.92 -7.55
C PRO A 14 23.42 -5.75 -7.37
N ALA A 15 22.94 -4.53 -7.62
CA ALA A 15 21.51 -4.22 -7.61
C ALA A 15 20.75 -5.09 -8.65
N PRO A 16 19.50 -5.50 -8.38
CA PRO A 16 18.73 -6.31 -9.32
C PRO A 16 18.54 -5.56 -10.65
N SER A 17 18.92 -6.20 -11.75
CA SER A 17 18.73 -5.65 -13.10
C SER A 17 17.24 -5.64 -13.44
N ARG A 18 16.65 -4.44 -13.56
CA ARG A 18 15.34 -4.28 -14.17
C ARG A 18 15.46 -4.55 -15.66
N SER A 19 15.13 -5.76 -16.09
CA SER A 19 14.98 -6.05 -17.52
C SER A 19 13.79 -5.25 -18.09
N PRO A 20 13.91 -4.70 -19.31
CA PRO A 20 12.81 -3.97 -19.94
C PRO A 20 11.66 -4.93 -20.30
N GLN A 21 10.47 -4.68 -19.74
CA GLN A 21 9.27 -5.45 -20.06
C GLN A 21 8.87 -5.28 -21.53
N SER A 22 8.44 -6.38 -22.17
CA SER A 22 7.94 -6.37 -23.54
C SER A 22 6.68 -5.50 -23.68
N LYS A 23 6.42 -5.03 -24.92
CA LYS A 23 5.22 -4.21 -25.22
C LYS A 23 3.92 -4.95 -24.87
N ASN A 24 3.85 -6.25 -25.13
CA ASN A 24 2.71 -7.09 -24.78
C ASN A 24 2.51 -7.15 -23.26
N GLN A 25 3.58 -7.37 -22.51
CA GLN A 25 3.50 -7.45 -21.04
C GLN A 25 3.03 -6.12 -20.41
N LYS A 26 3.39 -4.97 -21.00
CA LYS A 26 2.86 -3.66 -20.58
C LYS A 26 1.36 -3.53 -20.87
N LYS A 27 0.91 -3.95 -22.06
CA LYS A 27 -0.49 -3.89 -22.47
C LYS A 27 -1.37 -4.79 -21.60
N GLU A 28 -0.94 -6.02 -21.34
CA GLU A 28 -1.63 -6.97 -20.47
C GLU A 28 -1.78 -6.42 -19.05
N ARG A 29 -0.72 -5.83 -18.49
CA ARG A 29 -0.78 -5.21 -17.16
C ARG A 29 -1.77 -4.05 -17.10
N ALA A 30 -1.80 -3.21 -18.13
CA ALA A 30 -2.76 -2.10 -18.21
C ALA A 30 -4.21 -2.61 -18.28
N ALA A 31 -4.47 -3.65 -19.09
CA ALA A 31 -5.78 -4.27 -19.16
C ALA A 31 -6.21 -4.91 -17.83
N ALA A 32 -5.30 -5.62 -17.15
CA ALA A 32 -5.56 -6.19 -15.84
C ALA A 32 -5.89 -5.12 -14.80
N LEU A 33 -5.14 -4.00 -14.76
CA LEU A 33 -5.43 -2.86 -13.88
C LEU A 33 -6.81 -2.26 -14.16
N GLN A 34 -7.17 -2.10 -15.43
CA GLN A 34 -8.46 -1.54 -15.82
C GLN A 34 -9.62 -2.46 -15.43
N ASN A 35 -9.48 -3.77 -15.64
CA ASN A 35 -10.48 -4.75 -15.21
C ASN A 35 -10.64 -4.75 -13.69
N SER A 36 -9.53 -4.74 -12.94
CA SER A 36 -9.59 -4.64 -11.47
C SER A 36 -10.27 -3.36 -10.99
N GLN A 37 -10.08 -2.24 -11.70
CA GLN A 37 -10.74 -0.98 -11.34
C GLN A 37 -12.25 -1.00 -11.63
N GLN A 38 -12.66 -1.65 -12.72
CA GLN A 38 -14.09 -1.85 -13.03
C GLN A 38 -14.75 -2.76 -12.01
N GLU A 39 -14.12 -3.89 -11.68
CA GLU A 39 -14.61 -4.83 -10.67
C GLU A 39 -14.68 -4.18 -9.28
N TYR A 40 -13.68 -3.37 -8.92
CA TYR A 40 -13.74 -2.59 -7.69
C TYR A 40 -14.93 -1.62 -7.68
N GLY A 41 -15.29 -1.03 -8.82
CA GLY A 41 -16.41 -0.08 -8.92
C GLY A 41 -17.80 -0.69 -8.85
N THR A 42 -17.97 -1.99 -9.09
CA THR A 42 -19.30 -2.64 -9.13
C THR A 42 -19.80 -3.07 -7.77
N VAL A 43 -18.92 -3.20 -6.78
CA VAL A 43 -19.30 -3.61 -5.42
C VAL A 43 -19.82 -2.41 -4.59
N PRO A 44 -20.72 -2.64 -3.62
CA PRO A 44 -21.17 -1.59 -2.72
C PRO A 44 -20.01 -1.06 -1.84
N HIS A 45 -19.92 0.26 -1.72
CA HIS A 45 -18.93 0.92 -0.87
C HIS A 45 -19.58 1.51 0.37
N SER A 46 -18.83 1.53 1.47
CA SER A 46 -19.28 2.07 2.76
C SER A 46 -18.38 3.18 3.28
N PHE A 47 -18.98 4.08 4.05
CA PHE A 47 -18.29 5.13 4.79
C PHE A 47 -18.69 5.07 6.26
N VAL A 48 -17.70 5.17 7.15
CA VAL A 48 -17.92 5.17 8.60
C VAL A 48 -17.37 6.47 9.15
N PHE A 49 -18.23 7.27 9.76
CA PHE A 49 -17.85 8.53 10.39
C PHE A 49 -18.65 8.76 11.67
N HIS A 50 -18.10 9.57 12.56
CA HIS A 50 -18.80 10.03 13.75
C HIS A 50 -19.28 11.47 13.55
N ARG A 51 -20.35 11.87 14.23
CA ARG A 51 -20.89 13.23 14.19
C ARG A 51 -20.60 13.97 15.50
N GLY A 52 -20.28 15.26 15.39
CA GLY A 52 -20.02 16.12 16.55
C GLY A 52 -18.72 15.78 17.29
N ARG A 53 -18.58 16.33 18.51
CA ARG A 53 -17.39 16.13 19.34
C ARG A 53 -17.48 14.79 20.05
N VAL A 54 -16.55 13.88 19.75
CA VAL A 54 -16.51 12.54 20.36
C VAL A 54 -15.19 12.25 21.08
N GLY A 55 -15.29 11.41 22.11
CA GLY A 55 -14.16 10.91 22.89
C GLY A 55 -13.25 9.95 22.10
N LYS A 56 -12.14 9.56 22.72
CA LYS A 56 -11.13 8.67 22.13
C LYS A 56 -11.70 7.29 21.76
N ASN A 57 -12.61 6.75 22.58
CA ASN A 57 -13.16 5.41 22.39
C ASN A 57 -14.01 5.31 21.12
N VAL A 58 -14.86 6.31 20.86
CA VAL A 58 -15.68 6.36 19.63
C VAL A 58 -14.80 6.53 18.39
N ARG A 59 -13.75 7.35 18.47
CA ARG A 59 -12.75 7.47 17.40
C ARG A 59 -12.06 6.14 17.09
N ARG A 60 -11.66 5.40 18.13
CA ARG A 60 -11.06 4.07 17.98
C ARG A 60 -12.05 3.07 17.39
N LEU A 61 -13.29 3.04 17.90
CA LEU A 61 -14.35 2.18 17.36
C LEU A 61 -14.58 2.46 15.87
N ALA A 62 -14.66 3.72 15.45
CA ALA A 62 -14.82 4.06 14.04
C ALA A 62 -13.64 3.55 13.19
N ALA A 63 -12.41 3.63 13.70
CA ALA A 63 -11.23 3.08 13.01
C ALA A 63 -11.27 1.54 12.93
N ASP A 64 -11.66 0.87 14.01
CA ASP A 64 -11.76 -0.60 14.07
C ASP A 64 -12.85 -1.10 13.11
N VAL A 65 -14.00 -0.43 13.06
CA VAL A 65 -15.09 -0.76 12.12
C VAL A 65 -14.65 -0.53 10.67
N ARG A 66 -13.92 0.55 10.37
CA ARG A 66 -13.34 0.75 9.02
C ARG A 66 -12.42 -0.39 8.62
N LYS A 67 -11.58 -0.88 9.55
CA LYS A 67 -10.66 -2.00 9.32
C LYS A 67 -11.40 -3.31 9.05
N VAL A 68 -12.48 -3.58 9.80
CA VAL A 68 -13.31 -4.79 9.60
C VAL A 68 -14.00 -4.77 8.23
N MET A 69 -14.39 -3.58 7.75
CA MET A 69 -15.07 -3.41 6.46
C MET A 69 -14.13 -3.05 5.30
N GLU A 70 -12.81 -3.26 5.46
CA GLU A 70 -11.87 -3.27 4.33
C GLU A 70 -12.21 -4.46 3.39
N PRO A 71 -11.99 -4.33 2.07
CA PRO A 71 -11.32 -3.24 1.36
C PRO A 71 -12.27 -2.13 0.84
N PHE A 72 -13.58 -2.27 1.01
CA PHE A 72 -14.58 -1.39 0.39
C PHE A 72 -15.03 -0.23 1.26
N THR A 73 -14.30 0.03 2.35
CA THR A 73 -14.51 1.16 3.25
C THR A 73 -13.32 2.10 3.25
N ALA A 74 -13.58 3.41 3.12
CA ALA A 74 -12.53 4.42 3.13
C ALA A 74 -11.83 4.50 4.51
N ARG A 75 -10.50 4.31 4.50
CA ARG A 75 -9.65 4.37 5.71
C ARG A 75 -9.49 5.81 6.21
N ALA A 76 -9.31 6.75 5.28
CA ALA A 76 -9.06 8.16 5.55
C ALA A 76 -10.20 9.03 4.99
N LEU A 77 -11.29 9.13 5.75
CA LEU A 77 -12.34 10.12 5.48
C LEU A 77 -11.96 11.45 6.14
N LYS A 78 -12.01 12.53 5.37
CA LYS A 78 -11.92 13.90 5.88
C LYS A 78 -13.30 14.28 6.43
N VAL A 79 -13.42 14.35 7.75
CA VAL A 79 -14.66 14.64 8.49
C VAL A 79 -14.41 15.62 9.61
#